data_AF-A5D006-F1
#
_entry.id   AF-A5D006-F1
#
_cell.length_a   1.000
_cell.length_b   1.000
_cell.length_c   1.000
_cell.angle_alpha   90.00
_cell.angle_beta   90.00
_cell.angle_gamma   90.00
#
_symmetry.space_group_name_H-M   'P 1'
#
loop_
_entity.id
_entity.type
_entity.pdbx_description
1 polymer ?
#
loop_
_entity_poly.entity_id
_entity_poly.type
_entity_poly.pdbx_seq_one_letter_code
_entity_poly.pdbx_strand_id
1 'polypeptide(L)' 'MSEFLELKRNEFEAFLLRFSRPGSLKFRNNKWVGLNREGKPFTVHVKHGSTRKYPPPLIKAVAKDLKVSLEEFQEWHKNL' A
#
# COMPACT_ATOMS: atom_id res chain seq x y z
N MET A 1 14.80 -7.96 -12.86
CA MET A 1 13.96 -8.06 -11.64
C MET A 1 13.01 -6.88 -11.67
N SER A 2 11.80 -7.07 -12.20
CA SER A 2 10.97 -5.96 -12.71
C SER A 2 9.55 -5.97 -12.14
N GLU A 3 9.40 -6.40 -10.89
CA GLU A 3 8.09 -6.58 -10.27
C GLU A 3 8.07 -6.02 -8.84
N PHE A 4 6.88 -5.69 -8.36
CA PHE A 4 6.67 -5.30 -6.96
C PHE A 4 7.05 -6.48 -6.05
N LEU A 5 7.65 -6.19 -4.90
CA LEU A 5 8.04 -7.21 -3.93
C LEU A 5 6.85 -7.60 -3.06
N GLU A 6 6.89 -8.77 -2.43
CA GLU A 6 5.96 -9.12 -1.36
C GLU A 6 6.26 -8.25 -0.13
N LEU A 7 5.22 -7.70 0.51
CA LEU A 7 5.35 -6.93 1.75
C LEU A 7 4.76 -7.70 2.92
N LYS A 8 5.42 -7.64 4.07
CA LYS A 8 4.81 -8.00 5.36
C LYS A 8 3.77 -6.96 5.74
N ARG A 9 2.93 -7.31 6.71
CA ARG A 9 1.91 -6.40 7.23
C ARG A 9 2.44 -5.03 7.62
N ASN A 10 3.48 -4.95 8.44
CA ASN A 10 4.02 -3.66 8.89
C ASN A 10 4.59 -2.83 7.72
N GLU A 11 5.25 -3.48 6.76
CA GLU A 11 5.78 -2.82 5.57
C GLU A 11 4.63 -2.31 4.68
N PHE A 12 3.56 -3.09 4.54
CA PHE A 12 2.36 -2.67 3.81
C PHE A 12 1.64 -1.49 4.48
N GLU A 13 1.55 -1.49 5.80
CA GLU A 13 0.99 -0.35 6.56
C GLU A 13 1.86 0.91 6.40
N ALA A 14 3.20 0.77 6.48
CA ALA A 14 4.13 1.86 6.22
C ALA A 14 4.06 2.37 4.78
N PHE A 15 3.90 1.48 3.80
CA PHE A 15 3.70 1.80 2.39
C PHE A 15 2.45 2.69 2.22
N LEU A 16 1.31 2.23 2.75
CA LEU A 16 0.07 2.99 2.68
C LEU A 16 0.23 4.36 3.36
N LEU A 17 0.82 4.41 4.55
CA LEU A 17 1.00 5.67 5.28
C LEU A 17 1.89 6.66 4.52
N ARG A 18 2.97 6.16 3.89
CA ARG A 18 3.95 6.99 3.17
C ARG A 18 3.38 7.60 1.88
N PHE A 19 2.61 6.82 1.14
CA PHE A 19 2.17 7.17 -0.21
C PHE A 19 0.72 7.69 -0.29
N SER A 20 -0.05 7.54 0.78
CA SER A 20 -1.35 8.19 0.91
C SER A 20 -1.20 9.67 1.28
N ARG A 21 -2.28 10.42 1.07
CA ARG A 21 -2.38 11.80 1.56
C ARG A 21 -2.29 11.81 3.09
N PRO A 22 -1.43 12.65 3.70
CA PRO A 22 -1.28 12.74 5.15
C PRO A 22 -2.63 12.94 5.86
N GLY A 23 -2.85 12.20 6.96
CA GLY A 23 -4.07 12.28 7.77
C GLY A 23 -5.33 11.66 7.15
N SER A 24 -5.27 11.17 5.91
CA SER A 24 -6.44 10.57 5.23
C SER A 24 -6.62 9.08 5.51
N LEU A 25 -5.52 8.36 5.79
CA LEU A 25 -5.52 6.91 5.93
C LEU A 25 -6.18 6.47 7.25
N LYS A 26 -7.16 5.57 7.16
CA LYS A 26 -7.88 4.99 8.30
C LYS A 26 -8.07 3.50 8.08
N PHE A 27 -7.97 2.72 9.14
CA PHE A 27 -8.31 1.30 9.14
C PHE A 27 -9.68 1.09 9.79
N ARG A 28 -10.65 0.52 9.05
CA ARG A 28 -12.01 0.24 9.55
C ARG A 28 -12.56 -1.01 8.88
N ASN A 29 -13.24 -1.87 9.66
CA ASN A 29 -13.90 -3.09 9.17
C ASN A 29 -13.00 -3.97 8.25
N ASN A 30 -11.74 -4.18 8.65
CA ASN A 30 -10.73 -4.90 7.87
C ASN A 30 -10.41 -4.30 6.50
N LYS A 31 -10.56 -2.99 6.37
CA LYS A 31 -10.19 -2.26 5.16
C LYS A 31 -9.36 -1.05 5.54
N TRP A 32 -8.33 -0.80 4.74
CA TRP A 32 -7.68 0.49 4.68
C TRP A 32 -8.45 1.38 3.73
N VAL A 33 -8.82 2.58 4.19
CA VAL A 33 -9.47 3.60 3.38
C VAL A 33 -8.65 4.87 3.49
N GLY A 34 -8.44 5.56 2.37
CA GLY A 34 -7.63 6.78 2.36
C GLY A 34 -7.80 7.55 1.06
N LEU A 35 -7.08 8.65 0.95
CA LEU A 35 -6.97 9.42 -0.29
C LEU A 35 -5.56 9.24 -0.85
N ASN A 36 -5.46 9.05 -2.16
CA ASN A 36 -4.16 9.08 -2.84
C ASN A 36 -3.62 10.52 -2.96
N ARG A 37 -2.46 10.68 -3.59
CA ARG A 37 -1.80 11.98 -3.80
C ARG A 37 -2.65 12.99 -4.58
N GLU A 38 -3.52 12.52 -5.47
CA GLU A 38 -4.47 13.37 -6.22
C GLU A 38 -5.75 13.70 -5.43
N GLY A 39 -5.90 13.18 -4.20
CA GLY A 39 -7.12 13.32 -3.41
C GLY A 39 -8.25 12.38 -3.81
N LYS A 40 -8.00 11.38 -4.65
CA LYS A 40 -8.99 10.36 -5.02
C LYS A 40 -9.07 9.28 -3.94
N PRO A 41 -10.28 8.82 -3.56
CA PRO A 41 -10.43 7.77 -2.57
C PRO A 41 -9.95 6.43 -3.09
N PHE A 42 -9.27 5.66 -2.24
CA PHE A 42 -8.93 4.26 -2.49
C PHE A 42 -9.33 3.40 -1.30
N THR A 43 -9.51 2.10 -1.54
CA THR A 43 -9.83 1.12 -0.50
C THR A 43 -9.03 -0.15 -0.72
N VAL A 44 -8.41 -0.66 0.34
CA VAL A 44 -7.72 -1.95 0.32
C VAL A 44 -8.38 -2.88 1.33
N HIS A 45 -8.94 -3.98 0.84
CA HIS A 45 -9.50 -5.01 1.69
C HIS A 45 -8.39 -5.91 2.22
N VAL A 46 -8.33 -6.03 3.54
CA VAL A 46 -7.50 -7.02 4.22
C VAL A 46 -8.40 -8.21 4.52
N LYS A 47 -8.03 -9.41 4.06
CA LYS A 47 -8.80 -10.62 4.36
C LYS A 47 -8.84 -10.84 5.88
N HIS A 48 -9.99 -11.32 6.38
CA HIS A 48 -10.12 -11.76 7.77
C HIS A 48 -9.11 -12.87 8.07
N GLY A 49 -8.27 -12.67 9.10
CA GLY A 49 -7.33 -13.68 9.61
C GLY A 49 -5.88 -13.21 9.71
N SER A 50 -4.97 -14.18 9.88
CA SER A 50 -3.52 -14.00 10.03
C SER A 50 -2.83 -13.67 8.70
N THR A 51 -3.32 -12.70 7.93
CA THR A 51 -2.62 -12.22 6.73
C THR A 51 -1.31 -11.55 7.16
N ARG A 52 -0.24 -12.34 7.14
CA ARG A 52 1.12 -11.91 7.50
C ARG A 52 1.82 -11.19 6.35
N LYS A 53 1.37 -11.43 5.12
CA LYS A 53 2.03 -10.98 3.89
C LYS A 53 1.03 -10.60 2.80
N TYR A 54 1.44 -9.66 1.97
CA TYR A 54 0.69 -9.07 0.86
C TYR A 54 1.40 -9.41 -0.45
N PRO A 55 0.76 -10.15 -1.37
CA PRO A 55 1.43 -10.64 -2.56
C PRO A 55 1.68 -9.50 -3.57
N PRO A 56 2.73 -9.62 -4.43
CA PRO A 56 3.06 -8.63 -5.45
C PRO A 56 1.91 -8.08 -6.30
N PRO A 57 0.94 -8.90 -6.77
CA PRO A 57 -0.17 -8.39 -7.60
C PRO A 57 -1.06 -7.41 -6.85
N LEU A 58 -1.28 -7.64 -5.54
CA LEU A 58 -2.05 -6.73 -4.70
C LEU A 58 -1.29 -5.42 -4.51
N ILE A 59 0.01 -5.50 -4.22
CA ILE A 59 0.84 -4.31 -4.03
C ILE A 59 0.90 -3.48 -5.31
N LYS A 60 1.04 -4.13 -6.47
CA LYS A 60 0.98 -3.47 -7.78
C LYS A 60 -0.33 -2.74 -8.01
N ALA A 61 -1.47 -3.35 -7.65
CA ALA A 61 -2.78 -2.71 -7.77
C ALA A 61 -2.87 -1.46 -6.87
N VAL A 62 -2.48 -1.59 -5.61
CA VAL A 62 -2.49 -0.49 -4.64
C VAL A 62 -1.53 0.63 -5.06
N ALA A 63 -0.34 0.30 -5.55
CA ALA A 63 0.62 1.28 -6.05
C ALA A 63 0.05 2.07 -7.24
N LYS A 64 -0.70 1.41 -8.13
CA LYS A 64 -1.40 2.07 -9.24
C LYS A 64 -2.45 3.06 -8.75
N ASP A 65 -3.24 2.70 -7.73
CA ASP A 65 -4.21 3.61 -7.09
C ASP A 65 -3.52 4.78 -6.39
N LEU A 66 -2.38 4.53 -5.75
CA LEU A 66 -1.58 5.54 -5.06
C LEU A 66 -0.71 6.41 -6.00
N LYS A 67 -0.67 6.10 -7.30
CA LYS A 67 0.20 6.74 -8.30
C LYS A 67 1.69 6.61 -7.97
N VAL A 68 2.08 5.46 -7.45
CA VAL A 68 3.46 5.11 -7.13
C VAL A 68 4.04 4.28 -8.28
N SER A 69 5.16 4.73 -8.84
CA SER A 69 5.89 3.96 -9.84
C SER A 69 6.65 2.79 -9.20
N LEU A 70 7.05 1.80 -10.00
CA LEU A 70 7.88 0.70 -9.51
C LEU A 70 9.21 1.20 -8.93
N GLU A 71 9.81 2.21 -9.56
CA GLU A 71 11.08 2.82 -9.12
C GLU A 71 10.91 3.52 -7.76
N GLU A 72 9.86 4.33 -7.60
CA GLU A 72 9.57 5.04 -6.35
C GLU A 72 9.28 4.04 -5.21
N PHE A 73 8.58 2.95 -5.51
CA PHE A 73 8.36 1.85 -4.57
C PHE A 73 9.68 1.19 -4.16
N GLN A 74 10.54 0.85 -5.13
CA GLN A 74 11.81 0.18 -4.86
C GLN A 74 12.78 1.08 -4.08
N GLU A 75 12.81 2.36 -4.38
CA GLU A 75 13.61 3.34 -3.65
C GLU A 75 13.13 3.46 -2.20
N TRP A 76 11.82 3.59 -1.98
CA TRP A 76 11.26 3.61 -0.62
C TRP A 76 11.58 2.32 0.15
N HIS A 77 11.41 1.15 -0.46
CA HIS A 77 11.63 -0.14 0.19
C HIS A 77 13.11 -0.37 0.54
N LYS A 78 14.06 0.18 -0.23
CA LYS A 78 15.49 0.12 0.08
C LYS A 78 15.89 0.99 1.29
N ASN A 79 15.09 1.99 1.62
CA ASN A 79 15.34 2.96 2.69
C ASN A 79 14.49 2.70 3.95
N LEU A 80 13.93 1.49 4.07
CA LEU A 80 13.01 1.06 5.13
C LEU A 80 13.76 0.31 6.23
#